data_AF-A0A7Z9BWE6-F1
#
_entry.id   AF-A0A7Z9BWE6-F1
#
_cell.length_a   1.000
_cell.length_b   1.000
_cell.length_c   1.000
_cell.angle_alpha   90.00
_cell.angle_beta   90.00
_cell.angle_gamma   90.00
#
_symmetry.space_group_name_H-M   'P 1'
#
loop_
_entity.id
_entity.type
_entity.pdbx_description
1 polymer ?
#
loop_
_entity_poly.entity_id
_entity_poly.type
_entity_poly.pdbx_seq_one_letter_code
_entity_poly.pdbx_strand_id
1 'polypeptide(L)'
;MAISLQEQITATFDSQSLVQRLREDKKTIAEQVQEQGFNFGIKSASSLSYQEFHRIENLNVAGIDIDSEAFAELWDFLDNHHYQNQNRLESGELSHLLPDDDQNKLTFVKSWMAGVLSVWHEIKNKVDSEDGE
;
A
#
# COMPACT_ATOMS: atom_id res chain seq x y z
N MET A 1 14.50 20.24 -58.04
CA MET A 1 14.27 18.97 -57.32
C MET A 1 13.70 19.33 -55.96
N ALA A 2 12.39 19.14 -55.78
CA ALA A 2 11.78 19.24 -54.46
C ALA A 2 11.98 17.89 -53.78
N ILE A 3 12.88 17.84 -52.79
CA ILE A 3 12.96 16.70 -51.88
C ILE A 3 11.65 16.74 -51.10
N SER A 4 10.78 15.76 -51.35
CA SER A 4 9.53 15.62 -50.63
C SER A 4 9.87 15.47 -49.15
N LEU A 5 9.57 16.50 -48.37
CA LEU A 5 9.55 16.54 -46.89
C LEU A 5 8.49 15.59 -46.29
N GLN A 6 8.16 14.54 -47.04
CA GLN A 6 7.20 13.49 -46.77
C GLN A 6 7.91 12.17 -46.43
N GLU A 7 9.22 12.22 -46.18
CA GLU A 7 9.86 11.39 -45.16
C GLU A 7 9.62 12.03 -43.77
N GLN A 8 8.38 12.46 -43.55
CA GLN A 8 7.84 12.74 -42.23
C GLN A 8 7.99 11.45 -41.43
N ILE A 9 9.10 11.37 -40.70
CA ILE A 9 9.21 10.91 -39.32
C ILE A 9 8.03 10.03 -38.96
N THR A 10 7.98 8.84 -39.56
CA THR A 10 7.28 7.72 -38.93
C THR A 10 8.23 7.33 -37.81
N ALA A 11 8.21 8.11 -36.72
CA ALA A 11 8.60 7.60 -35.43
C ALA A 11 7.68 6.39 -35.24
N THR A 12 8.17 5.21 -35.61
CA THR A 12 7.52 3.94 -35.36
C THR A 12 7.30 3.92 -33.85
N PHE A 13 6.07 4.22 -33.45
CA PHE A 13 5.64 4.13 -32.07
C PHE A 13 5.83 2.68 -31.68
N ASP A 14 6.92 2.41 -30.97
CA ASP A 14 7.26 1.08 -30.48
C ASP A 14 6.35 0.75 -29.30
N SER A 15 5.13 0.37 -29.64
CA SER A 15 4.10 -0.02 -28.69
C SER A 15 4.55 -1.16 -27.78
N GLN A 16 5.43 -2.06 -28.24
CA GLN A 16 5.91 -3.18 -27.44
C GLN A 16 6.90 -2.71 -26.38
N SER A 17 7.87 -1.87 -26.75
CA SER A 17 8.80 -1.25 -25.80
C SER A 17 8.07 -0.39 -24.77
N LEU A 18 7.06 0.40 -25.20
CA LEU A 18 6.25 1.17 -24.27
C LEU A 18 5.46 0.29 -23.30
N VAL A 19 4.82 -0.77 -23.78
CA VAL A 19 4.07 -1.72 -22.92
C VAL A 19 5.00 -2.40 -21.93
N GLN A 20 6.20 -2.79 -22.36
CA GLN A 20 7.18 -3.42 -21.48
C GLN A 20 7.63 -2.46 -20.37
N ARG A 21 8.00 -1.22 -20.72
CA ARG A 21 8.38 -0.19 -19.75
C ARG A 21 7.25 0.09 -18.75
N LEU A 22 6.02 0.27 -19.21
CA LEU A 22 4.87 0.53 -18.32
C LEU A 22 4.55 -0.66 -17.39
N ARG A 23 4.83 -1.90 -17.81
CA ARG A 23 4.70 -3.08 -16.94
C ARG A 23 5.76 -3.11 -15.85
N GLU A 24 6.99 -2.75 -16.20
CA GLU A 24 8.10 -2.62 -15.24
C GLU A 24 7.81 -1.51 -14.25
N ASP A 25 7.41 -0.33 -14.73
CA ASP A 25 7.00 0.80 -13.89
C ASP A 25 5.88 0.40 -12.92
N LYS A 26 4.82 -0.26 -13.43
CA LYS A 26 3.71 -0.76 -12.59
C LYS A 26 4.20 -1.73 -11.50
N LYS A 27 5.12 -2.64 -11.84
CA LYS A 27 5.67 -3.61 -10.89
C LYS A 27 6.47 -2.90 -9.79
N THR A 28 7.34 -1.96 -10.16
CA THR A 28 8.14 -1.18 -9.20
C THR A 28 7.24 -0.36 -8.27
N ILE A 29 6.19 0.27 -8.81
CA ILE A 29 5.20 0.99 -7.99
C ILE A 29 4.55 0.06 -6.97
N ALA A 30 4.09 -1.13 -7.39
CA ALA A 30 3.44 -2.07 -6.50
C ALA A 30 4.36 -2.54 -5.34
N GLU A 31 5.63 -2.83 -5.65
CA GLU A 31 6.63 -3.23 -4.65
C GLU A 31 6.88 -2.11 -3.62
N GLN A 32 7.01 -0.88 -4.10
CA GLN A 32 7.23 0.27 -3.22
C GLN A 32 5.99 0.63 -2.39
N VAL A 33 4.78 0.48 -2.96
CA VAL A 33 3.51 0.65 -2.23
C VAL A 33 3.40 -0.37 -1.11
N GLN A 34 3.77 -1.62 -1.39
CA GLN A 34 3.80 -2.69 -0.40
C GLN A 34 4.80 -2.37 0.74
N GLU A 35 6.03 -1.98 0.40
CA GLU A 35 7.05 -1.62 1.38
C GLU A 35 6.60 -0.45 2.27
N GLN A 36 6.02 0.59 1.67
CA GLN A 36 5.53 1.75 2.42
C GLN A 36 4.37 1.40 3.33
N GLY A 37 3.40 0.61 2.84
CA GLY A 37 2.31 0.11 3.68
C GLY A 37 2.84 -0.66 4.89
N PHE A 38 3.76 -1.60 4.68
CA PHE A 38 4.36 -2.39 5.75
C PHE A 38 5.10 -1.53 6.79
N ASN A 39 5.99 -0.65 6.34
CA ASN A 39 6.74 0.25 7.22
C ASN A 39 5.80 1.20 7.99
N PHE A 40 4.74 1.67 7.33
CA PHE A 40 3.70 2.47 7.97
C PHE A 40 2.94 1.66 9.04
N GLY A 41 2.68 0.37 8.80
CA GLY A 41 2.10 -0.55 9.78
C GLY A 41 2.92 -0.66 11.05
N ILE A 42 4.23 -0.87 10.92
CA ILE A 42 5.15 -0.91 12.07
C ILE A 42 5.13 0.42 12.83
N LYS A 43 5.24 1.55 12.12
CA LYS A 43 5.30 2.89 12.74
C LYS A 43 4.00 3.24 13.48
N SER A 44 2.85 2.87 12.92
CA SER A 44 1.53 3.17 13.48
C SER A 44 1.10 2.22 14.59
N ALA A 45 1.69 1.02 14.69
CA ALA A 45 1.32 0.01 15.69
C ALA A 45 1.34 0.52 17.13
N SER A 46 2.27 1.42 17.48
CA SER A 46 2.37 1.99 18.84
C SER A 46 1.18 2.87 19.25
N SER A 47 0.38 3.34 18.28
CA SER A 47 -0.81 4.16 18.51
C SER A 47 -2.10 3.34 18.62
N LEU A 48 -2.04 2.06 18.28
CA LEU A 48 -3.23 1.20 18.25
C LEU A 48 -3.55 0.64 19.65
N SER A 49 -4.83 0.62 19.97
CA SER A 49 -5.39 -0.07 21.12
C SER A 49 -5.43 -1.59 20.91
N TYR A 50 -5.56 -2.32 22.01
CA TYR A 50 -5.74 -3.78 21.99
C TYR A 50 -6.92 -4.22 21.11
N GLN A 51 -8.05 -3.50 21.15
CA GLN A 51 -9.23 -3.81 20.34
C GLN A 51 -8.94 -3.67 18.84
N GLU A 52 -8.16 -2.66 18.45
CA GLU A 52 -7.74 -2.44 17.06
C GLU A 52 -6.78 -3.55 16.60
N PHE A 53 -5.80 -3.95 17.43
CA PHE A 53 -4.94 -5.10 17.13
C PHE A 53 -5.74 -6.39 16.91
N HIS A 54 -6.66 -6.70 17.83
CA HIS A 54 -7.48 -7.91 17.73
C HIS A 54 -8.43 -7.87 16.51
N ARG A 55 -8.96 -6.70 16.16
CA ARG A 55 -9.76 -6.51 14.94
C ARG A 55 -8.93 -6.82 13.69
N ILE A 56 -7.72 -6.27 13.59
CA ILE A 56 -6.81 -6.47 12.46
C ILE A 56 -6.38 -7.95 12.37
N GLU A 57 -6.09 -8.59 13.50
CA GLU A 57 -5.74 -10.01 13.57
C GLU A 57 -6.88 -10.89 13.04
N ASN A 58 -8.12 -10.63 13.47
CA ASN A 58 -9.30 -11.36 13.00
C ASN A 58 -9.53 -11.22 11.49
N LEU A 59 -9.35 -9.99 10.95
CA LEU A 59 -9.47 -9.74 9.51
C LEU A 59 -8.43 -10.54 8.71
N ASN A 60 -7.21 -10.68 9.24
CA ASN A 60 -6.14 -11.45 8.59
C ASN A 60 -6.34 -12.97 8.72
N VAL A 61 -6.68 -13.46 9.91
CA VAL A 61 -6.87 -14.90 10.19
C VAL A 61 -8.04 -15.49 9.42
N ALA A 62 -9.12 -14.73 9.25
CA ALA A 62 -10.29 -15.19 8.53
C ALA A 62 -10.04 -15.37 7.02
N GLY A 63 -8.85 -14.99 6.51
CA GLY A 63 -8.55 -15.00 5.09
C GLY A 63 -9.57 -14.21 4.28
N ILE A 64 -10.28 -13.28 4.94
CA ILE A 64 -11.31 -12.46 4.33
C ILE A 64 -10.57 -11.60 3.33
N ASP A 65 -10.83 -11.85 2.05
CA ASP A 65 -10.52 -10.87 1.03
C ASP A 65 -11.24 -9.60 1.47
N ILE A 66 -10.46 -8.58 1.85
CA ILE A 66 -10.97 -7.34 2.40
C ILE A 66 -12.04 -6.84 1.44
N ASP A 67 -13.31 -6.98 1.83
CA ASP A 67 -14.40 -6.55 1.00
C ASP A 67 -14.41 -5.03 0.89
N SER A 68 -15.19 -4.49 -0.04
CA SER A 68 -15.18 -3.06 -0.29
C SER A 68 -15.58 -2.22 0.94
N GLU A 69 -16.36 -2.77 1.87
CA GLU A 69 -16.82 -2.07 3.06
C GLU A 69 -15.76 -2.08 4.16
N ALA A 70 -15.19 -3.25 4.46
CA ALA A 70 -14.04 -3.39 5.37
C ALA A 70 -12.83 -2.59 4.87
N PHE A 71 -12.61 -2.54 3.55
CA PHE A 71 -11.56 -1.72 2.95
C PHE A 71 -11.82 -0.23 3.15
N ALA A 72 -13.04 0.24 2.87
CA ALA A 72 -13.41 1.63 3.07
C ALA A 72 -13.27 2.04 4.54
N GLU A 73 -13.73 1.20 5.48
CA GLU A 73 -13.57 1.47 6.91
C GLU A 73 -12.11 1.52 7.35
N LEU A 74 -11.24 0.62 6.87
CA LEU A 74 -9.82 0.65 7.20
C LEU A 74 -9.12 1.86 6.56
N TRP A 75 -9.51 2.23 5.34
CA TRP A 75 -8.99 3.41 4.67
C TRP A 75 -9.40 4.70 5.39
N ASP A 76 -10.67 4.81 5.79
CA ASP A 76 -11.19 5.93 6.59
C ASP A 76 -10.58 5.96 7.98
N PHE A 77 -10.35 4.80 8.59
CA PHE A 77 -9.64 4.68 9.87
C PHE A 77 -8.24 5.27 9.79
N LEU A 78 -7.50 4.93 8.72
CA LEU A 78 -6.20 5.52 8.44
C LEU A 78 -6.32 7.04 8.24
N ASP A 79 -7.40 7.54 7.61
CA ASP A 79 -7.59 8.98 7.32
C ASP A 79 -7.89 9.78 8.59
N ASN A 80 -8.69 9.20 9.50
CA ASN A 80 -9.17 9.86 10.71
C ASN A 80 -8.13 9.93 11.85
N HIS A 81 -7.17 9.00 11.93
CA HIS A 81 -6.12 9.01 12.97
C HIS A 81 -5.00 10.05 12.73
N HIS A 82 -5.30 11.18 12.07
CA HIS A 82 -4.34 12.25 11.74
C HIS A 82 -3.09 11.80 10.97
N TYR A 83 -3.12 10.62 10.36
CA TYR A 83 -2.11 10.16 9.41
C TYR A 83 -2.41 10.74 8.01
N GLN A 84 -2.53 12.07 7.96
CA GLN A 84 -2.72 12.82 6.73
C GLN A 84 -1.67 12.40 5.70
N ASN A 85 -2.04 12.47 4.42
CA ASN A 85 -1.28 12.20 3.19
C ASN A 85 0.25 12.46 3.21
N GLN A 86 0.77 13.25 4.14
CA GLN A 86 2.19 13.52 4.35
C GLN A 86 2.97 12.41 5.07
N ASN A 87 2.31 11.53 5.85
CA ASN A 87 2.98 10.48 6.65
C ASN A 87 2.77 9.05 6.14
N ARG A 88 1.79 8.81 5.26
CA ARG A 88 1.59 7.47 4.67
C ARG A 88 2.69 7.09 3.71
N LEU A 89 3.25 8.09 3.06
CA LEU A 89 4.24 7.96 2.01
C LEU A 89 5.31 8.99 2.31
N GLU A 90 6.57 8.54 2.45
CA GLU A 90 7.67 9.49 2.43
C GLU A 90 7.55 10.30 1.14
N SER A 91 7.72 11.62 1.22
CA SER A 91 7.48 12.59 0.15
C SER A 91 8.33 12.31 -1.09
N GLY A 92 7.93 11.30 -1.87
CA GLY A 92 8.60 10.77 -3.04
C GLY A 92 7.62 10.59 -4.20
N GLU A 93 8.13 10.07 -5.31
CA GLU A 93 7.41 9.91 -6.59
C GLU A 93 6.12 9.08 -6.52
N LEU A 94 5.81 8.44 -5.40
CA LEU A 94 4.59 7.63 -5.27
C LEU A 94 3.44 8.30 -4.52
N SER A 95 3.70 9.44 -3.88
CA SER A 95 2.70 10.16 -3.09
C SER A 95 1.43 10.53 -3.88
N HIS A 96 1.57 10.68 -5.20
CA HIS A 96 0.47 10.98 -6.11
C HIS A 96 -0.14 9.73 -6.79
N LEU A 97 0.50 8.56 -6.73
CA LEU A 97 0.05 7.34 -7.43
C LEU A 97 -0.84 6.44 -6.59
N LEU A 98 -0.88 6.65 -5.28
CA LEU A 98 -1.70 5.91 -4.34
C LEU A 98 -3.17 6.35 -4.26
N PRO A 99 -3.50 7.66 -4.31
CA PRO A 99 -4.90 8.11 -4.27
C PRO A 99 -5.72 7.68 -5.49
N ASP A 100 -5.07 7.48 -6.64
CA ASP A 100 -5.72 7.35 -7.94
C ASP A 100 -5.95 5.89 -8.40
N ASP A 101 -5.35 4.90 -7.72
CA ASP A 101 -5.46 3.47 -8.08
C ASP A 101 -5.89 2.62 -6.88
N ASP A 102 -7.10 2.07 -6.95
CA ASP A 102 -7.68 1.24 -5.88
C ASP A 102 -6.88 -0.05 -5.63
N GLN A 103 -6.19 -0.59 -6.64
CA GLN A 103 -5.30 -1.73 -6.46
C GLN A 103 -4.07 -1.35 -5.62
N ASN A 104 -3.55 -0.14 -5.81
CA ASN A 104 -2.44 0.37 -4.99
C ASN A 104 -2.92 0.61 -3.55
N LYS A 105 -4.10 1.20 -3.36
CA LYS A 105 -4.65 1.37 -2.01
C LYS A 105 -4.89 0.04 -1.30
N LEU A 106 -5.44 -0.95 -2.00
CA LEU A 106 -5.63 -2.30 -1.46
C LEU A 106 -4.29 -2.94 -1.07
N THR A 107 -3.28 -2.82 -1.94
CA THR A 107 -1.92 -3.32 -1.68
C THR A 107 -1.31 -2.64 -0.45
N PHE A 108 -1.49 -1.33 -0.32
CA PHE A 108 -1.05 -0.55 0.82
C PHE A 108 -1.72 -1.04 2.11
N VAL A 109 -3.05 -1.15 2.15
CA VAL A 109 -3.80 -1.59 3.34
C VAL A 109 -3.42 -3.02 3.75
N LYS A 110 -3.33 -3.95 2.81
CA LYS A 110 -2.89 -5.34 3.08
C LYS A 110 -1.49 -5.37 3.69
N SER A 111 -0.58 -4.55 3.17
CA SER A 111 0.80 -4.47 3.66
C SER A 111 0.88 -3.77 5.02
N TRP A 112 0.07 -2.73 5.24
CA TRP A 112 -0.08 -2.07 6.53
C TRP A 112 -0.55 -3.03 7.62
N MET A 113 -1.60 -3.82 7.36
CA MET A 113 -2.05 -4.84 8.29
C MET A 113 -0.93 -5.83 8.61
N ALA A 114 -0.16 -6.26 7.60
CA ALA A 114 0.97 -7.16 7.82
C ALA A 114 2.05 -6.55 8.74
N GLY A 115 2.36 -5.25 8.58
CA GLY A 115 3.31 -4.54 9.45
C GLY A 115 2.78 -4.33 10.88
N VAL A 116 1.48 -4.05 11.03
CA VAL A 116 0.85 -3.99 12.36
C VAL A 116 0.93 -5.36 13.05
N LEU A 117 0.61 -6.43 12.32
CA LEU A 117 0.59 -7.78 12.85
C LEU A 117 1.98 -8.32 13.18
N SER A 118 3.04 -7.91 12.47
CA SER A 118 4.40 -8.28 12.86
C SER A 118 4.73 -7.74 14.25
N VAL A 119 4.40 -6.47 14.53
CA VAL A 119 4.58 -5.89 15.87
C VAL A 119 3.68 -6.59 16.89
N TRP A 120 2.41 -6.83 16.55
CA TRP A 120 1.48 -7.54 17.43
C TRP A 120 2.00 -8.91 17.84
N HIS A 121 2.41 -9.76 16.90
CA HIS A 121 2.93 -11.09 17.21
C HIS A 121 4.20 -11.05 18.07
N GLU A 122 5.04 -10.03 17.94
CA GLU A 122 6.23 -9.85 18.77
C GLU A 122 5.89 -9.49 20.22
N ILE A 123 4.81 -8.73 20.45
CA ILE A 123 4.43 -8.25 21.79
C ILE A 123 3.31 -9.06 22.43
N LYS A 124 2.52 -9.81 21.65
CA LYS A 124 1.34 -10.56 22.11
C LYS A 124 1.67 -11.51 23.25
N ASN A 125 2.77 -12.26 23.12
CA ASN A 125 3.23 -13.14 24.20
C ASN A 125 3.58 -12.38 25.49
N LYS A 126 4.06 -11.14 25.41
CA LYS A 126 4.36 -10.33 26.60
C LYS A 126 3.09 -9.82 27.26
N VAL A 127 2.11 -9.42 26.46
CA VAL A 127 0.78 -9.00 26.93
C VAL A 127 0.04 -10.17 27.59
N ASP A 128 0.04 -11.34 26.94
CA ASP A 128 -0.65 -12.53 27.44
C ASP A 128 0.05 -13.18 28.65
N SER A 129 1.31 -12.82 28.93
CA SER A 129 2.09 -13.33 30.07
C SER A 129 1.90 -12.53 31.36
N GLU A 130 1.30 -11.34 31.33
CA GLU A 130 1.10 -10.50 32.52
C GLU A 130 -0.15 -10.90 33.35
N ASP A 131 -0.99 -11.82 32.87
CA ASP A 131 -2.17 -12.34 33.59
C ASP A 131 -1.87 -13.62 34.44
N GLY A 132 -0.59 -13.89 34.72
CA GLY A 132 -0.11 -15.10 35.38
C GLY A 132 0.69 -14.89 36.67
N GLU A 133 0.22 -14.06 37.60
CA GLU A 133 0.63 -14.08 39.03
C GLU A 133 -0.53 -14.50 39.96
#